data_AF-A0A2A6DZ26-F1
#
_entry.id   AF-A0A2A6DZ26-F1
#
_cell.length_a   1.000
_cell.length_b   1.000
_cell.length_c   1.000
_cell.angle_alpha   90.00
_cell.angle_beta   90.00
_cell.angle_gamma   90.00
#
_symmetry.space_group_name_H-M   'P 1'
#
loop_
_entity.id
_entity.type
_entity.pdbx_description
1 polymer ?
#
loop_
_entity_poly.entity_id
_entity_poly.type
_entity_poly.pdbx_seq_one_letter_code
_entity_poly.pdbx_strand_id
1 'polypeptide(L)'
;MRLLLIRDRFGRMTLPKGRQEPGETLEQTALREIEEETGISGRIAGFLETVRYGYVRADGMPVDKEAHYFLVEAVAGSLRAREGEIAGAAWHPPDEAWRLQREQGYPNNDAVLRKALEVLGADSAAGDCAPDARRLASMIDHTLLRPEATADDIRRLCDEAKEYGFCAVCVQPRWVALCRELLEGSGVKVATVCGFPHGASLSEVKVFEASCAADDGADEIDMVISLGSLRQGRDDEVEADIRRVVEATAGRAIVKAILETALLTDEEKRRACRAAEQAGAAFVKTSTGFGPGGATARDVRLLRASVSPHVGVKASGGIRTAEAALAMIEAGATRIGTSSGVAIVRQLLERSG
;
A
#
# COMPACT_ATOMS: atom_id res chain seq x y z
N MET A 1 5.43 29.94 5.58
CA MET A 1 4.19 29.84 4.78
C MET A 1 3.08 29.27 5.65
N ARG A 2 1.82 29.67 5.45
CA ARG A 2 0.64 29.11 6.16
C ARG A 2 -0.53 28.95 5.19
N LEU A 3 -1.38 27.96 5.45
CA LEU A 3 -2.59 27.64 4.69
C LEU A 3 -3.83 27.96 5.51
N LEU A 4 -4.85 28.53 4.86
CA LEU A 4 -6.13 28.82 5.48
C LEU A 4 -7.06 27.62 5.34
N LEU A 5 -7.49 27.06 6.47
CA LEU A 5 -8.54 26.05 6.50
C LEU A 5 -9.74 26.58 7.28
N ILE A 6 -10.93 26.09 6.92
CA ILE A 6 -12.18 26.37 7.62
C ILE A 6 -12.75 25.11 8.24
N ARG A 7 -13.53 25.26 9.29
CA ARG A 7 -14.35 24.20 9.87
C ARG A 7 -15.79 24.43 9.44
N ASP A 8 -16.40 23.47 8.76
CA ASP A 8 -17.80 23.59 8.35
C ASP A 8 -18.76 23.46 9.54
N ARG A 9 -20.05 23.70 9.29
CA ARG A 9 -21.13 23.54 10.29
C ARG A 9 -21.27 22.13 10.88
N PHE A 10 -20.69 21.12 10.25
CA PHE A 10 -20.68 19.73 10.74
C PHE A 10 -19.41 19.42 11.55
N GLY A 11 -18.57 20.43 11.79
CA GLY A 11 -17.33 20.29 12.55
C GLY A 11 -16.17 19.70 11.75
N ARG A 12 -16.32 19.48 10.43
CA ARG A 12 -15.26 18.91 9.58
C ARG A 12 -14.37 19.99 9.00
N MET A 13 -13.09 19.65 8.82
CA MET A 13 -12.12 20.52 8.15
C MET A 13 -12.39 20.54 6.64
N THR A 14 -12.39 21.73 6.06
CA THR A 14 -12.58 21.91 4.62
C THR A 14 -11.89 23.20 4.15
N LEU A 15 -11.92 23.40 2.84
CA LEU A 15 -11.50 24.61 2.17
C LEU A 15 -12.72 25.52 1.91
N PRO A 16 -12.53 26.85 1.86
CA PRO A 16 -13.58 27.78 1.48
C PRO A 16 -14.19 27.44 0.14
N LYS A 17 -15.52 27.47 0.05
CA LYS A 17 -16.24 27.14 -1.19
C LYS A 17 -17.71 27.57 -1.10
N GLY A 18 -18.23 28.10 -2.20
CA GLY A 18 -19.67 28.30 -2.35
C GLY A 18 -20.14 28.25 -3.79
N ARG A 19 -21.29 28.89 -4.05
CA ARG A 19 -22.02 28.73 -5.30
C ARG A 19 -21.69 29.91 -6.21
N GLN A 20 -21.41 29.61 -7.47
CA GLN A 20 -21.25 30.62 -8.51
C GLN A 20 -22.54 31.44 -8.68
N GLU A 21 -22.43 32.75 -8.65
CA GLU A 21 -23.54 33.67 -8.94
C GLU A 21 -23.65 33.98 -10.45
N PRO A 22 -24.83 34.38 -10.94
CA PRO A 22 -25.01 34.72 -12.34
C PRO A 22 -24.06 35.84 -12.79
N GLY A 23 -23.24 35.56 -13.80
CA GLY A 23 -22.32 36.53 -14.40
C GLY A 23 -20.90 36.51 -13.83
N GLU A 24 -20.63 35.71 -12.80
CA GLU A 24 -19.27 35.51 -12.27
C GLU A 24 -18.49 34.45 -13.05
N THR A 25 -17.18 34.60 -13.17
CA THR A 25 -16.28 33.47 -13.50
C THR A 25 -16.05 32.58 -12.28
N LEU A 26 -15.47 31.40 -12.50
CA LEU A 26 -15.13 30.48 -11.40
C LEU A 26 -14.08 31.10 -10.45
N GLU A 27 -13.13 31.86 -11.00
CA GLU A 27 -12.12 32.59 -10.24
C GLU A 27 -12.75 33.70 -9.40
N GLN A 28 -13.67 34.47 -9.97
CA GLN A 28 -14.41 35.52 -9.25
C GLN A 28 -15.22 34.92 -8.10
N THR A 29 -15.89 33.79 -8.36
CA THR A 29 -16.61 33.03 -7.33
C THR A 29 -15.67 32.63 -6.20
N ALA A 30 -14.51 32.03 -6.51
CA ALA A 30 -13.57 31.58 -5.49
C ALA A 30 -13.06 32.74 -4.61
N LEU A 31 -12.73 33.89 -5.20
CA LEU A 31 -12.27 35.06 -4.46
C LEU A 31 -13.36 35.62 -3.55
N ARG A 32 -14.60 35.75 -4.05
CA ARG A 32 -15.75 36.24 -3.27
C ARG A 32 -16.04 35.31 -2.10
N GLU A 33 -16.13 34.02 -2.33
CA GLU A 33 -16.44 33.03 -1.29
C GLU A 33 -15.38 33.00 -0.17
N ILE A 34 -14.10 33.11 -0.51
CA ILE A 34 -13.03 33.23 0.50
C ILE A 34 -13.22 34.51 1.33
N GLU A 35 -13.51 35.65 0.69
CA GLU A 35 -13.72 36.92 1.38
C GLU A 35 -14.96 36.90 2.28
N GLU A 36 -16.07 36.34 1.79
CA GLU A 36 -17.32 36.22 2.54
C GLU A 36 -17.19 35.28 3.74
N GLU A 37 -16.60 34.09 3.57
CA GLU A 37 -16.53 33.08 4.62
C GLU A 37 -15.47 33.41 5.67
N THR A 38 -14.36 34.06 5.27
CA THR A 38 -13.15 34.18 6.10
C THR A 38 -12.68 35.61 6.37
N GLY A 39 -13.23 36.61 5.66
CA GLY A 39 -12.80 38.01 5.76
C GLY A 39 -11.42 38.27 5.15
N ILE A 40 -10.88 37.32 4.37
CA ILE A 40 -9.58 37.43 3.69
C ILE A 40 -9.81 37.67 2.20
N SER A 41 -9.20 38.72 1.66
CA SER A 41 -9.16 38.94 0.22
C SER A 41 -7.85 38.44 -0.37
N GLY A 42 -7.90 37.98 -1.62
CA GLY A 42 -6.74 37.34 -2.25
C GLY A 42 -6.65 37.52 -3.75
N ARG A 43 -5.62 36.92 -4.33
CA ARG A 43 -5.34 36.91 -5.76
C ARG A 43 -5.11 35.47 -6.22
N ILE A 44 -5.71 35.11 -7.35
CA ILE A 44 -5.56 33.77 -7.94
C ILE A 44 -4.09 33.57 -8.33
N ALA A 45 -3.48 32.53 -7.78
CA ALA A 45 -2.14 32.06 -8.14
C ALA A 45 -2.21 30.94 -9.19
N GLY A 46 -3.27 30.14 -9.20
CA GLY A 46 -3.47 29.11 -10.22
C GLY A 46 -4.64 28.17 -9.92
N PHE A 47 -5.03 27.38 -10.91
CA PHE A 47 -6.01 26.30 -10.73
C PHE A 47 -5.37 25.09 -10.04
N LEU A 48 -6.10 24.46 -9.11
CA LEU A 48 -5.68 23.24 -8.45
C LEU A 48 -6.43 22.04 -9.01
N GLU A 49 -7.68 21.83 -8.63
CA GLU A 49 -8.38 20.58 -8.92
C GLU A 49 -9.90 20.75 -8.98
N THR A 50 -10.56 19.86 -9.72
CA THR A 50 -12.02 19.72 -9.75
C THR A 50 -12.44 18.48 -8.98
N VAL A 51 -13.28 18.66 -7.95
CA VAL A 51 -13.84 17.57 -7.15
C VAL A 51 -15.31 17.36 -7.53
N ARG A 52 -15.65 16.16 -8.00
CA ARG A 52 -17.02 15.76 -8.36
C ARG A 52 -17.55 14.72 -7.38
N TYR A 53 -18.76 14.92 -6.84
CA TYR A 53 -19.43 13.95 -5.97
C TYR A 53 -20.95 14.07 -6.05
N GLY A 54 -21.63 12.94 -5.93
CA GLY A 54 -23.08 12.87 -5.81
C GLY A 54 -23.50 12.74 -4.35
N TYR A 55 -24.61 13.37 -3.97
CA TYR A 55 -25.28 13.11 -2.69
C TYR A 55 -26.79 13.18 -2.86
N VAL A 56 -27.53 12.50 -1.99
CA VAL A 56 -29.00 12.52 -1.99
C VAL A 56 -29.47 13.56 -0.99
N ARG A 57 -30.32 14.49 -1.44
CA ARG A 57 -30.94 15.49 -0.56
C ARG A 57 -31.98 14.83 0.36
N ALA A 58 -32.41 15.55 1.40
CA ALA A 58 -33.43 15.08 2.33
C ALA A 58 -34.78 14.75 1.68
N ASP A 59 -35.06 15.27 0.48
CA ASP A 59 -36.24 14.99 -0.34
C ASP A 59 -36.09 13.76 -1.25
N GLY A 60 -34.96 13.04 -1.17
CA GLY A 60 -34.68 11.84 -1.97
C GLY A 60 -34.12 12.13 -3.36
N MET A 61 -33.94 13.40 -3.75
CA MET A 61 -33.41 13.74 -5.06
C MET A 61 -31.87 13.63 -5.09
N PRO A 62 -31.29 12.92 -6.05
CA PRO A 62 -29.84 12.90 -6.25
C PRO A 62 -29.37 14.27 -6.75
N VAL A 63 -28.26 14.74 -6.21
CA VAL A 63 -27.59 15.96 -6.60
C VAL A 63 -26.15 15.63 -6.95
N ASP A 64 -25.80 15.90 -8.20
CA ASP A 64 -24.41 15.92 -8.64
C ASP A 64 -23.81 17.29 -8.34
N LYS A 65 -22.65 17.28 -7.70
CA LYS A 65 -21.91 18.49 -7.34
C LYS A 65 -20.52 18.46 -7.94
N GLU A 66 -20.15 19.59 -8.51
CA GLU A 66 -18.82 19.87 -9.04
C GLU A 66 -18.27 21.10 -8.31
N ALA A 67 -17.05 20.99 -7.78
CA ALA A 67 -16.36 22.06 -7.08
C ALA A 67 -14.97 22.27 -7.69
N HIS A 68 -14.66 23.49 -8.10
CA HIS A 68 -13.38 23.87 -8.68
C HIS A 68 -12.56 24.63 -7.63
N TYR A 69 -11.35 24.15 -7.38
CA TYR A 69 -10.46 24.75 -6.38
C TYR A 69 -9.29 25.47 -7.05
N PHE A 70 -8.95 26.63 -6.49
CA PHE A 70 -7.86 27.48 -6.94
C PHE A 70 -6.91 27.74 -5.77
N LEU A 71 -5.62 27.89 -6.08
CA LEU A 71 -4.65 28.42 -5.14
C LEU A 71 -4.80 29.94 -5.13
N VAL A 72 -5.01 30.49 -3.94
CA VAL A 72 -5.21 31.93 -3.72
C VAL A 72 -4.15 32.43 -2.75
N GLU A 73 -3.39 33.44 -3.17
CA GLU A 73 -2.48 34.18 -2.31
C GLU A 73 -3.28 35.24 -1.54
N ALA A 74 -3.22 35.22 -0.21
CA ALA A 74 -3.87 36.24 0.61
C ALA A 74 -3.15 37.59 0.46
N VAL A 75 -3.93 38.64 0.16
CA VAL A 75 -3.40 39.99 -0.11
C VAL A 75 -3.75 40.95 1.03
N ALA A 76 -4.97 40.87 1.57
CA ALA A 76 -5.44 41.74 2.64
C ALA A 76 -6.59 41.09 3.44
N GLY A 77 -7.07 41.81 4.45
CA GLY A 77 -8.20 41.39 5.28
C GLY A 77 -7.81 41.01 6.70
N SER A 78 -8.79 40.59 7.48
CA SER A 78 -8.61 40.13 8.85
C SER A 78 -9.47 38.90 9.06
N LEU A 79 -8.84 37.83 9.55
CA LEU A 79 -9.49 36.54 9.66
C LEU A 79 -10.71 36.61 10.58
N ARG A 80 -11.88 36.37 10.01
CA ARG A 80 -13.18 36.36 10.68
C ARG A 80 -14.03 35.27 10.08
N ALA A 81 -14.42 34.30 10.89
CA ALA A 81 -15.37 33.29 10.46
C ALA A 81 -16.76 33.89 10.36
N ARG A 82 -17.45 33.71 9.22
CA ARG A 82 -18.83 34.14 9.07
C ARG A 82 -19.76 33.26 9.91
N GLU A 83 -20.36 33.87 10.93
CA GLU A 83 -21.31 33.21 11.83
C GLU A 83 -22.50 32.65 11.03
N GLY A 84 -22.77 31.35 11.19
CA GLY A 84 -23.88 30.65 10.55
C GLY A 84 -23.50 29.79 9.33
N GLU A 85 -22.38 30.07 8.67
CA GLU A 85 -21.90 29.29 7.50
C GLU A 85 -20.75 28.37 7.86
N ILE A 86 -19.78 28.87 8.64
CA ILE A 86 -18.63 28.10 9.11
C ILE A 86 -18.49 28.20 10.63
N ALA A 87 -17.98 27.13 11.25
CA ALA A 87 -17.76 27.05 12.69
C ALA A 87 -16.42 27.69 13.12
N GLY A 88 -15.52 27.96 12.17
CA GLY A 88 -14.24 28.61 12.43
C GLY A 88 -13.34 28.66 11.21
N ALA A 89 -12.33 29.53 11.25
CA ALA A 89 -11.31 29.65 10.22
C ALA A 89 -9.95 29.88 10.90
N ALA A 90 -8.88 29.25 10.40
CA ALA A 90 -7.55 29.34 11.00
C ALA A 90 -6.43 29.16 9.97
N TRP A 91 -5.33 29.88 10.20
CA TRP A 91 -4.08 29.72 9.45
C TRP A 91 -3.20 28.66 10.10
N HIS A 92 -2.83 27.64 9.33
CA HIS A 92 -2.02 26.52 9.79
C HIS A 92 -0.70 26.45 9.03
N PRO A 93 0.40 26.06 9.70
CA PRO A 93 1.56 25.52 9.01
C PRO A 93 1.17 24.40 8.03
N PRO A 94 1.86 24.26 6.89
CA PRO A 94 1.57 23.23 5.88
C PRO A 94 1.39 21.80 6.42
N ASP A 95 2.20 21.39 7.38
CA ASP A 95 2.19 20.09 8.05
C ASP A 95 0.97 19.88 8.92
N GLU A 96 0.63 20.89 9.71
CA GLU A 96 -0.59 20.87 10.51
C GLU A 96 -1.84 20.90 9.63
N ALA A 97 -1.85 21.71 8.56
CA ALA A 97 -2.96 21.78 7.62
C ALA A 97 -3.24 20.42 6.98
N TRP A 98 -2.18 19.73 6.53
CA TRP A 98 -2.30 18.39 5.97
C TRP A 98 -2.83 17.37 6.98
N ARG A 99 -2.28 17.34 8.20
CA ARG A 99 -2.74 16.46 9.27
C ARG A 99 -4.22 16.68 9.60
N LEU A 100 -4.63 17.94 9.76
CA LEU A 100 -6.02 18.31 10.06
C LEU A 100 -6.98 17.89 8.95
N GLN A 101 -6.60 18.07 7.68
CA GLN A 101 -7.37 17.58 6.54
C GLN A 101 -7.50 16.05 6.55
N ARG A 102 -6.41 15.33 6.82
CA ARG A 102 -6.36 13.87 6.86
C ARG A 102 -7.19 13.25 7.99
N GLU A 103 -7.22 13.88 9.15
CA GLU A 103 -7.89 13.37 10.35
C GLU A 103 -9.34 13.83 10.48
N GLN A 104 -9.64 15.06 10.04
CA GLN A 104 -10.92 15.71 10.32
C GLN A 104 -11.62 16.23 9.06
N GLY A 105 -11.03 16.08 7.87
CA GLY A 105 -11.57 16.58 6.61
C GLY A 105 -12.36 15.57 5.80
N TYR A 106 -12.82 16.02 4.63
CA TYR A 106 -13.44 15.13 3.64
C TYR A 106 -12.38 14.49 2.75
N PRO A 107 -12.38 13.16 2.54
CA PRO A 107 -11.33 12.48 1.76
C PRO A 107 -11.13 13.00 0.34
N ASN A 108 -12.18 13.56 -0.27
CA ASN A 108 -12.13 14.13 -1.62
C ASN A 108 -11.39 15.48 -1.69
N ASN A 109 -11.11 16.14 -0.56
CA ASN A 109 -10.27 17.34 -0.51
C ASN A 109 -8.76 17.01 -0.43
N ASP A 110 -8.37 15.75 -0.18
CA ASP A 110 -6.97 15.34 -0.06
C ASP A 110 -6.16 15.64 -1.33
N ALA A 111 -6.76 15.42 -2.51
CA ALA A 111 -6.12 15.71 -3.79
C ALA A 111 -5.87 17.22 -3.98
N VAL A 112 -6.83 18.05 -3.53
CA VAL A 112 -6.74 19.51 -3.62
C VAL A 112 -5.60 20.03 -2.76
N LEU A 113 -5.57 19.64 -1.48
CA LEU A 113 -4.58 20.13 -0.53
C LEU A 113 -3.17 19.64 -0.86
N ARG A 114 -3.04 18.40 -1.37
CA ARG A 114 -1.76 17.87 -1.85
C ARG A 114 -1.21 18.71 -3.00
N LYS A 115 -2.02 18.95 -4.03
CA LYS A 115 -1.61 19.75 -5.18
C LYS A 115 -1.26 21.19 -4.82
N ALA A 116 -1.96 21.77 -3.83
CA ALA A 116 -1.59 23.08 -3.30
C ALA A 116 -0.19 23.08 -2.69
N LEU A 117 0.14 22.05 -1.91
CA LEU A 117 1.44 21.90 -1.26
C LEU A 117 2.57 21.66 -2.27
N GLU A 118 2.30 20.95 -3.37
CA GLU A 118 3.20 20.76 -4.52
C GLU A 118 3.54 22.08 -5.20
N VAL A 119 2.52 22.86 -5.54
CA VAL A 119 2.73 24.17 -6.18
C VAL A 119 3.51 25.11 -5.27
N LEU A 120 3.35 24.99 -3.95
CA LEU A 120 3.99 25.84 -2.95
C LEU A 120 5.38 25.33 -2.51
N GLY A 121 5.87 24.21 -3.04
CA GLY A 121 7.15 23.62 -2.65
C GLY A 121 7.20 23.17 -1.18
N ALA A 122 6.05 22.82 -0.60
CA ALA A 122 5.90 22.31 0.76
C ALA A 122 5.36 20.87 0.79
N ASP A 123 5.74 20.07 -0.20
CA ASP A 123 5.41 18.64 -0.30
C ASP A 123 5.87 17.83 0.90
N SER A 124 6.99 18.24 1.50
CA SER A 124 7.48 17.67 2.75
C SER A 124 6.49 17.85 3.91
N ALA A 125 5.64 18.87 3.85
CA ALA A 125 4.64 19.20 4.85
C ALA A 125 3.23 18.68 4.49
N ALA A 126 2.93 18.43 3.21
CA ALA A 126 1.85 17.53 2.82
C ALA A 126 2.04 16.11 3.32
N GLY A 127 3.14 15.84 4.01
CA GLY A 127 3.67 14.52 4.09
C GLY A 127 3.69 13.90 2.69
N ASP A 128 4.84 14.03 2.05
CA ASP A 128 5.70 12.85 2.05
C ASP A 128 5.70 12.22 3.46
N CYS A 129 4.60 11.54 3.77
CA CYS A 129 4.74 10.24 4.33
C CYS A 129 5.36 9.44 3.19
N ALA A 130 6.69 9.62 3.02
CA ALA A 130 7.56 8.51 2.72
C ALA A 130 6.92 7.34 3.49
N PRO A 131 6.42 6.32 2.76
CA PRO A 131 5.34 5.44 3.20
C PRO A 131 5.58 5.17 4.66
N ASP A 132 4.68 5.66 5.53
CA ASP A 132 4.89 5.71 7.00
C ASP A 132 5.81 4.56 7.34
N ALA A 133 7.00 4.82 7.87
CA ALA A 133 7.99 3.77 8.05
C ALA A 133 7.34 2.53 8.72
N ARG A 134 6.29 2.74 9.54
CA ARG A 134 5.38 1.74 10.07
C ARG A 134 4.46 1.08 9.02
N ARG A 135 3.80 1.82 8.14
CA ARG A 135 3.08 1.28 6.97
C ARG A 135 4.00 0.44 6.08
N LEU A 136 5.19 0.92 5.71
CA LEU A 136 6.12 0.08 4.93
C LEU A 136 6.52 -1.16 5.71
N ALA A 137 6.87 -1.03 6.99
CA ALA A 137 7.19 -2.16 7.86
C ALA A 137 6.05 -3.19 7.88
N SER A 138 4.79 -2.75 8.00
CA SER A 138 3.60 -3.62 7.99
C SER A 138 3.36 -4.34 6.67
N MET A 139 4.12 -4.01 5.61
CA MET A 139 4.12 -4.67 4.31
C MET A 139 5.37 -5.55 4.09
N ILE A 140 6.31 -5.60 5.03
CA ILE A 140 7.55 -6.37 4.89
C ILE A 140 7.38 -7.76 5.50
N ASP A 141 7.73 -8.78 4.70
CA ASP A 141 8.05 -10.12 5.15
C ASP A 141 9.58 -10.20 5.32
N HIS A 142 10.05 -10.09 6.56
CA HIS A 142 11.48 -10.09 6.90
C HIS A 142 12.05 -11.49 6.77
N THR A 143 12.93 -11.69 5.80
CA THR A 143 13.18 -13.02 5.22
C THR A 143 14.59 -13.52 5.53
N LEU A 144 14.69 -14.78 6.00
CA LEU A 144 15.95 -15.52 6.13
C LEU A 144 15.79 -16.96 5.62
N LEU A 145 16.25 -17.20 4.39
CA LEU A 145 16.14 -18.51 3.71
C LEU A 145 17.49 -19.12 3.32
N ARG A 146 18.60 -18.57 3.84
CA ARG A 146 19.94 -19.12 3.59
C ARG A 146 20.08 -20.50 4.26
N PRO A 147 20.56 -21.55 3.57
CA PRO A 147 20.59 -22.92 4.08
C PRO A 147 21.30 -23.08 5.45
N GLU A 148 22.33 -22.27 5.69
CA GLU A 148 23.18 -22.28 6.88
C GLU A 148 22.59 -21.54 8.09
N ALA A 149 21.40 -20.94 7.97
CA ALA A 149 20.76 -20.19 9.06
C ALA A 149 20.63 -21.04 10.34
N THR A 150 21.03 -20.45 11.47
CA THR A 150 21.02 -21.09 12.81
C THR A 150 19.84 -20.62 13.65
N ALA A 151 19.59 -21.28 14.79
CA ALA A 151 18.56 -20.85 15.73
C ALA A 151 18.78 -19.43 16.25
N ASP A 152 20.04 -19.01 16.43
CA ASP A 152 20.36 -17.64 16.88
C ASP A 152 20.09 -16.59 15.80
N ASP A 153 20.29 -16.94 14.52
CA ASP A 153 19.87 -16.09 13.42
C ASP A 153 18.36 -15.90 13.38
N ILE A 154 17.61 -16.97 13.67
CA ILE A 154 16.14 -16.96 13.70
C ILE A 154 15.62 -16.12 14.87
N ARG A 155 16.25 -16.22 16.05
CA ARG A 155 15.93 -15.36 17.20
C ARG A 155 16.11 -13.89 16.87
N ARG A 156 17.27 -13.53 16.32
CA ARG A 156 17.54 -12.16 15.85
C ARG A 156 16.52 -11.69 14.83
N LEU A 157 16.18 -12.51 13.84
CA LEU A 157 15.17 -12.18 12.83
C LEU A 157 13.81 -11.87 13.47
N CYS A 158 13.38 -12.67 14.46
CA CYS A 158 12.13 -12.47 15.17
C CYS A 158 12.16 -11.21 16.04
N ASP A 159 13.26 -10.95 16.74
CA ASP A 159 13.41 -9.75 17.56
C ASP A 159 13.38 -8.47 16.72
N GLU A 160 14.06 -8.46 15.56
CA GLU A 160 13.97 -7.38 14.58
C GLU A 160 12.54 -7.21 14.07
N ALA A 161 11.83 -8.31 13.75
CA ALA A 161 10.46 -8.21 13.28
C ALA A 161 9.50 -7.60 14.31
N LYS A 162 9.68 -7.92 15.60
CA LYS A 162 8.94 -7.28 16.70
C LYS A 162 9.30 -5.80 16.84
N GLU A 163 10.59 -5.46 16.83
CA GLU A 163 11.09 -4.10 17.02
C GLU A 163 10.53 -3.15 15.95
N TYR A 164 10.56 -3.58 14.68
CA TYR A 164 10.15 -2.73 13.56
C TYR A 164 8.67 -2.89 13.17
N GLY A 165 7.94 -3.85 13.77
CA GLY A 165 6.54 -4.10 13.43
C GLY A 165 6.35 -4.64 12.01
N PHE A 166 7.18 -5.61 11.61
CA PHE A 166 7.06 -6.23 10.29
C PHE A 166 5.80 -7.09 10.17
N CYS A 167 5.33 -7.29 8.93
CA CYS A 167 4.13 -8.09 8.65
C CYS A 167 4.34 -9.55 9.05
N ALA A 168 5.47 -10.12 8.64
CA ALA A 168 5.82 -11.50 8.88
C ALA A 168 7.34 -11.68 8.97
N VAL A 169 7.77 -12.77 9.59
CA VAL A 169 9.07 -13.39 9.27
C VAL A 169 8.87 -14.44 8.19
N CYS A 170 9.84 -14.62 7.29
CA CYS A 170 9.81 -15.68 6.27
C CYS A 170 11.04 -16.58 6.40
N VAL A 171 10.83 -17.83 6.81
CA VAL A 171 11.89 -18.78 7.19
C VAL A 171 11.76 -20.12 6.47
N GLN A 172 12.75 -21.00 6.63
CA GLN A 172 12.65 -22.38 6.16
C GLN A 172 11.68 -23.19 7.05
N PRO A 173 10.99 -24.22 6.52
CA PRO A 173 9.98 -24.99 7.27
C PRO A 173 10.43 -25.47 8.64
N ARG A 174 11.67 -25.94 8.77
CA ARG A 174 12.25 -26.42 10.04
C ARG A 174 12.27 -25.39 11.18
N TRP A 175 12.11 -24.11 10.88
CA TRP A 175 12.17 -23.01 11.84
C TRP A 175 10.79 -22.46 12.21
N VAL A 176 9.70 -22.97 11.61
CA VAL A 176 8.34 -22.47 11.81
C VAL A 176 7.93 -22.56 13.28
N ALA A 177 8.05 -23.73 13.90
CA ALA A 177 7.67 -23.94 15.30
C ALA A 177 8.45 -23.00 16.25
N LEU A 178 9.76 -22.81 16.01
CA LEU A 178 10.57 -21.87 16.79
C LEU A 178 10.10 -20.41 16.60
N CYS A 179 9.79 -19.99 15.37
CA CYS A 179 9.28 -18.64 15.11
C CYS A 179 7.91 -18.44 15.77
N ARG A 180 7.05 -19.45 15.74
CA ARG A 180 5.72 -19.43 16.36
C ARG A 180 5.79 -19.22 17.88
N GLU A 181 6.73 -19.90 18.54
CA GLU A 181 7.03 -19.68 19.96
C GLU A 181 7.57 -18.27 20.20
N LEU A 182 8.58 -17.85 19.45
CA LEU A 182 9.25 -16.57 19.65
C LEU A 182 8.32 -15.38 19.39
N LEU A 183 7.40 -15.47 18.43
CA LEU A 183 6.53 -14.37 18.00
C LEU A 183 5.15 -14.38 18.68
N GLU A 184 4.93 -15.22 19.69
CA GLU A 184 3.67 -15.26 20.42
C GLU A 184 3.29 -13.88 20.98
N GLY A 185 2.02 -13.49 20.80
CA GLY A 185 1.50 -12.19 21.26
C GLY A 185 1.99 -10.96 20.50
N SER A 186 2.94 -11.09 19.57
CA SER A 186 3.51 -9.93 18.85
C SER A 186 2.65 -9.38 17.72
N GLY A 187 1.74 -10.19 17.17
CA GLY A 187 1.00 -9.87 15.94
C GLY A 187 1.80 -10.03 14.64
N VAL A 188 3.10 -10.35 14.71
CA VAL A 188 3.93 -10.69 13.54
C VAL A 188 3.59 -12.11 13.09
N LYS A 189 3.35 -12.28 11.79
CA LYS A 189 3.03 -13.58 11.21
C LYS A 189 4.26 -14.45 10.98
N VAL A 190 4.05 -15.76 10.92
CA VAL A 190 5.07 -16.74 10.50
C VAL A 190 4.77 -17.18 9.07
N ALA A 191 5.59 -16.74 8.13
CA ALA A 191 5.60 -17.24 6.77
C ALA A 191 6.72 -18.28 6.58
N THR A 192 6.47 -19.27 5.72
CA THR A 192 7.48 -20.23 5.30
C THR A 192 7.37 -20.51 3.80
N VAL A 193 8.25 -21.35 3.26
CA VAL A 193 8.31 -21.70 1.85
C VAL A 193 7.93 -23.16 1.61
N CYS A 194 7.44 -23.49 0.41
CA CYS A 194 7.06 -24.86 0.03
C CYS A 194 7.52 -25.17 -1.41
N GLY A 195 8.07 -26.36 -1.64
CA GLY A 195 8.67 -26.75 -2.91
C GLY A 195 9.83 -25.85 -3.33
N PHE A 196 10.48 -25.20 -2.37
CA PHE A 196 11.39 -24.08 -2.60
C PHE A 196 12.86 -24.52 -2.73
N PRO A 197 13.69 -23.85 -3.57
CA PRO A 197 13.34 -22.74 -4.46
C PRO A 197 12.89 -23.18 -5.87
N HIS A 198 12.97 -24.46 -6.21
CA HIS A 198 12.90 -24.88 -7.62
C HIS A 198 11.48 -25.14 -8.14
N GLY A 199 10.51 -25.42 -7.26
CA GLY A 199 9.14 -25.77 -7.64
C GLY A 199 8.98 -27.15 -8.31
N ALA A 200 10.06 -27.93 -8.37
CA ALA A 200 10.16 -29.19 -9.12
C ALA A 200 9.91 -30.45 -8.25
N SER A 201 9.46 -30.28 -7.01
CA SER A 201 9.01 -31.39 -6.17
C SER A 201 7.66 -31.93 -6.65
N LEU A 202 7.38 -33.21 -6.36
CA LEU A 202 6.05 -33.80 -6.57
C LEU A 202 4.98 -33.02 -5.80
N SER A 203 3.76 -32.96 -6.33
CA SER A 203 2.63 -32.26 -5.70
C SER A 203 2.32 -32.83 -4.32
N GLU A 204 2.38 -34.16 -4.16
CA GLU A 204 2.21 -34.85 -2.89
C GLU A 204 3.22 -34.40 -1.83
N VAL A 205 4.46 -34.14 -2.24
CA VAL A 205 5.52 -33.65 -1.34
C VAL A 205 5.25 -32.21 -0.94
N LYS A 206 4.83 -31.35 -1.87
CA LYS A 206 4.46 -29.95 -1.56
C LYS A 206 3.27 -29.90 -0.59
N VAL A 207 2.26 -30.73 -0.81
CA VAL A 207 1.09 -30.87 0.08
C VAL A 207 1.51 -31.29 1.48
N PHE A 208 2.35 -32.33 1.58
CA PHE A 208 2.84 -32.81 2.87
C PHE A 208 3.66 -31.74 3.60
N GLU A 209 4.61 -31.11 2.91
CA GLU A 209 5.44 -30.02 3.45
C GLU A 209 4.59 -28.84 3.94
N ALA A 210 3.64 -28.38 3.13
CA ALA A 210 2.77 -27.26 3.48
C ALA A 210 1.84 -27.59 4.65
N SER A 211 1.29 -28.81 4.73
CA SER A 211 0.47 -29.21 5.87
C SER A 211 1.30 -29.26 7.15
N CYS A 212 2.51 -29.86 7.12
CA CYS A 212 3.38 -29.90 8.29
C CYS A 212 3.73 -28.48 8.78
N ALA A 213 4.08 -27.58 7.86
CA ALA A 213 4.34 -26.18 8.20
C ALA A 213 3.11 -25.47 8.79
N ALA A 214 1.91 -25.73 8.26
CA ALA A 214 0.68 -25.17 8.82
C ALA A 214 0.39 -25.74 10.22
N ASP A 215 0.65 -27.03 10.45
CA ASP A 215 0.53 -27.68 11.76
C ASP A 215 1.55 -27.13 12.79
N ASP A 216 2.76 -26.80 12.34
CA ASP A 216 3.80 -26.14 13.15
C ASP A 216 3.48 -24.66 13.45
N GLY A 217 2.40 -24.12 12.87
CA GLY A 217 1.90 -22.77 13.16
C GLY A 217 2.32 -21.69 12.16
N ALA A 218 2.63 -22.04 10.92
CA ALA A 218 2.76 -21.06 9.84
C ALA A 218 1.40 -20.42 9.52
N ASP A 219 1.36 -19.10 9.42
CA ASP A 219 0.21 -18.32 8.97
C ASP A 219 0.16 -18.21 7.43
N GLU A 220 1.33 -18.31 6.78
CA GLU A 220 1.45 -18.10 5.33
C GLU A 220 2.47 -19.06 4.68
N ILE A 221 2.12 -19.62 3.51
CA ILE A 221 2.96 -20.55 2.73
C ILE A 221 3.32 -19.93 1.38
N ASP A 222 4.59 -19.63 1.15
CA ASP A 222 5.11 -19.17 -0.13
C ASP A 222 5.58 -20.38 -0.97
N MET A 223 4.68 -20.95 -1.77
CA MET A 223 4.99 -22.10 -2.62
C MET A 223 5.61 -21.71 -3.96
N VAL A 224 6.51 -22.52 -4.52
CA VAL A 224 6.99 -22.34 -5.90
C VAL A 224 6.17 -23.18 -6.87
N ILE A 225 5.64 -22.55 -7.92
CA ILE A 225 4.81 -23.23 -8.93
C ILE A 225 5.62 -24.25 -9.74
N SER A 226 4.95 -25.19 -10.41
CA SER A 226 5.59 -26.07 -11.40
C SER A 226 5.99 -25.27 -12.65
N LEU A 227 7.20 -24.71 -12.65
CA LEU A 227 7.74 -23.94 -13.79
C LEU A 227 7.85 -24.79 -15.06
N GLY A 228 8.16 -26.07 -14.93
CA GLY A 228 8.24 -27.01 -16.03
C GLY A 228 6.89 -27.26 -16.71
N SER A 229 5.84 -27.52 -15.93
CA SER A 229 4.48 -27.67 -16.46
C SER A 229 3.99 -26.38 -17.13
N LEU A 230 4.25 -25.23 -16.51
CA LEU A 230 3.93 -23.93 -17.10
C LEU A 230 4.63 -23.75 -18.46
N ARG A 231 5.94 -23.96 -18.56
CA ARG A 231 6.66 -23.80 -19.85
C ARG A 231 6.15 -24.71 -20.96
N GLN A 232 5.54 -25.85 -20.60
CA GLN A 232 4.95 -26.79 -21.55
C GLN A 232 3.49 -26.48 -21.92
N GLY A 233 2.93 -25.38 -21.41
CA GLY A 233 1.53 -25.03 -21.65
C GLY A 233 0.54 -25.85 -20.82
N ARG A 234 1.01 -26.59 -19.81
CA ARG A 234 0.19 -27.45 -18.95
C ARG A 234 -0.34 -26.62 -17.76
N ASP A 235 -1.12 -25.60 -18.06
CA ASP A 235 -1.63 -24.64 -17.08
C ASP A 235 -2.55 -25.31 -16.04
N ASP A 236 -3.36 -26.27 -16.47
CA ASP A 236 -4.24 -27.05 -15.59
C ASP A 236 -3.44 -27.85 -14.54
N GLU A 237 -2.25 -28.35 -14.89
CA GLU A 237 -1.38 -29.03 -13.92
C GLU A 237 -0.80 -28.06 -12.90
N VAL A 238 -0.47 -26.83 -13.32
CA VAL A 238 0.02 -25.77 -12.42
C VAL A 238 -1.09 -25.36 -11.46
N GLU A 239 -2.30 -25.13 -11.98
CA GLU A 239 -3.49 -24.82 -11.19
C GLU A 239 -3.79 -25.94 -10.17
N ALA A 240 -3.80 -27.20 -10.62
CA ALA A 240 -4.05 -28.34 -9.76
C ALA A 240 -3.00 -28.49 -8.65
N ASP A 241 -1.71 -28.29 -8.95
CA ASP A 241 -0.62 -28.32 -7.96
C ASP A 241 -0.81 -27.24 -6.89
N ILE A 242 -1.15 -26.01 -7.29
CA ILE A 242 -1.42 -24.90 -6.36
C ILE A 242 -2.66 -25.18 -5.53
N ARG A 243 -3.75 -25.65 -6.15
CA ARG A 243 -5.03 -25.92 -5.48
C ARG A 243 -4.87 -26.95 -4.37
N ARG A 244 -4.12 -28.02 -4.64
CA ARG A 244 -3.88 -29.06 -3.62
C ARG A 244 -3.16 -28.51 -2.39
N VAL A 245 -2.22 -27.57 -2.56
CA VAL A 245 -1.55 -26.90 -1.44
C VAL A 245 -2.51 -25.97 -0.71
N VAL A 246 -3.32 -25.19 -1.43
CA VAL A 246 -4.37 -24.31 -0.86
C VAL A 246 -5.36 -25.10 -0.01
N GLU A 247 -5.88 -26.20 -0.54
CA GLU A 247 -6.82 -27.09 0.15
C GLU A 247 -6.17 -27.74 1.38
N ALA A 248 -4.92 -28.19 1.25
CA ALA A 248 -4.19 -28.79 2.35
C ALA A 248 -4.02 -27.83 3.53
N THR A 249 -3.85 -26.53 3.31
CA THR A 249 -3.63 -25.54 4.39
C THR A 249 -4.87 -24.73 4.75
N ALA A 250 -6.03 -25.06 4.17
CA ALA A 250 -7.26 -24.31 4.36
C ALA A 250 -7.62 -24.14 5.86
N GLY A 251 -7.99 -22.91 6.24
CA GLY A 251 -8.32 -22.54 7.61
C GLY A 251 -7.12 -22.39 8.56
N ARG A 252 -5.90 -22.72 8.12
CA ARG A 252 -4.67 -22.61 8.92
C ARG A 252 -3.69 -21.60 8.35
N ALA A 253 -3.43 -21.64 7.04
CA ALA A 253 -2.50 -20.74 6.38
C ALA A 253 -2.97 -20.30 4.99
N ILE A 254 -2.63 -19.07 4.59
CA ILE A 254 -2.83 -18.59 3.21
C ILE A 254 -1.67 -19.03 2.31
N VAL A 255 -1.92 -19.22 1.01
CA VAL A 255 -0.89 -19.60 0.03
C VAL A 255 -0.52 -18.41 -0.87
N LYS A 256 0.78 -18.23 -1.10
CA LYS A 256 1.35 -17.30 -2.07
C LYS A 256 2.12 -18.09 -3.15
N ALA A 257 1.75 -17.91 -4.41
CA ALA A 257 2.37 -18.62 -5.53
C ALA A 257 3.58 -17.85 -6.09
N ILE A 258 4.80 -18.34 -5.87
CA ILE A 258 6.04 -17.80 -6.47
C ILE A 258 6.13 -18.25 -7.92
N LEU A 259 6.14 -17.27 -8.84
CA LEU A 259 6.16 -17.49 -10.29
C LEU A 259 7.58 -17.61 -10.85
N GLU A 260 8.58 -17.10 -10.14
CA GLU A 260 9.95 -16.93 -10.62
C GLU A 260 10.04 -16.17 -11.95
N THR A 261 9.58 -14.90 -11.92
CA THR A 261 9.33 -14.09 -13.13
C THR A 261 10.54 -13.92 -14.04
N ALA A 262 11.76 -13.97 -13.50
CA ALA A 262 13.00 -13.87 -14.28
C ALA A 262 13.19 -15.03 -15.27
N LEU A 263 12.50 -16.16 -15.06
CA LEU A 263 12.50 -17.31 -15.95
C LEU A 263 11.34 -17.33 -16.93
N LEU A 264 10.40 -16.38 -16.86
CA LEU A 264 9.15 -16.45 -17.62
C LEU A 264 9.03 -15.30 -18.61
N THR A 265 8.42 -15.60 -19.75
CA THR A 265 7.91 -14.59 -20.68
C THR A 265 6.70 -13.87 -20.09
N ASP A 266 6.35 -12.71 -20.65
CA ASP A 266 5.18 -11.96 -20.19
C ASP A 266 3.87 -12.75 -20.35
N GLU A 267 3.75 -13.63 -21.36
CA GLU A 267 2.56 -14.47 -21.51
C GLU A 267 2.52 -15.61 -20.47
N GLU A 268 3.66 -16.25 -20.19
CA GLU A 268 3.74 -17.26 -19.13
C GLU A 268 3.44 -16.65 -17.75
N LYS A 269 3.87 -15.42 -17.47
CA LYS A 269 3.52 -14.71 -16.23
C LYS A 269 2.00 -14.52 -16.10
N ARG A 270 1.31 -14.12 -17.19
CA ARG A 270 -0.16 -13.97 -17.20
C ARG A 270 -0.87 -15.30 -16.97
N ARG A 271 -0.42 -16.36 -17.65
CA ARG A 271 -0.95 -17.72 -17.48
C ARG A 271 -0.79 -18.22 -16.05
N ALA A 272 0.39 -18.02 -15.46
CA ALA A 272 0.65 -18.43 -14.08
C ALA A 272 -0.16 -17.62 -13.06
N CYS A 273 -0.40 -16.32 -13.31
CA CYS A 273 -1.32 -15.50 -12.52
C CYS A 273 -2.75 -16.06 -12.53
N ARG A 274 -3.26 -16.39 -13.72
CA ARG A 274 -4.60 -17.00 -13.86
C ARG A 274 -4.71 -18.33 -13.12
N ALA A 275 -3.74 -19.23 -13.33
CA ALA A 275 -3.71 -20.52 -12.65
C ALA A 275 -3.64 -20.37 -11.12
N ALA A 276 -2.83 -19.45 -10.60
CA ALA A 276 -2.75 -19.19 -9.17
C ALA A 276 -4.06 -18.64 -8.59
N GLU A 277 -4.70 -17.71 -9.28
CA GLU A 277 -5.99 -17.13 -8.86
C GLU A 277 -7.11 -18.18 -8.90
N GLN A 278 -7.21 -18.97 -9.98
CA GLN A 278 -8.20 -20.05 -10.14
C GLN A 278 -8.02 -21.16 -9.11
N ALA A 279 -6.78 -21.40 -8.67
CA ALA A 279 -6.46 -22.34 -7.61
C ALA A 279 -6.77 -21.81 -6.19
N GLY A 280 -7.10 -20.52 -6.04
CA GLY A 280 -7.40 -19.90 -4.75
C GLY A 280 -6.18 -19.39 -3.97
N ALA A 281 -5.04 -19.18 -4.63
CA ALA A 281 -3.89 -18.55 -3.97
C ALA A 281 -4.23 -17.09 -3.58
N ALA A 282 -3.89 -16.71 -2.36
CA ALA A 282 -4.14 -15.36 -1.85
C ALA A 282 -3.19 -14.31 -2.47
N PHE A 283 -2.02 -14.74 -2.93
CA PHE A 283 -1.03 -13.87 -3.56
C PHE A 283 -0.35 -14.56 -4.73
N VAL A 284 0.07 -13.74 -5.71
CA VAL A 284 1.17 -14.07 -6.61
C VAL A 284 2.45 -13.40 -6.14
N LYS A 285 3.59 -14.08 -6.29
CA LYS A 285 4.90 -13.62 -5.84
C LYS A 285 5.90 -13.67 -6.99
N THR A 286 6.71 -12.63 -7.11
CA THR A 286 7.68 -12.45 -8.21
C THR A 286 8.78 -13.53 -8.21
N SER A 287 9.68 -13.52 -7.23
CA SER A 287 10.91 -14.33 -7.29
C SER A 287 11.23 -15.06 -5.98
N THR A 288 11.99 -16.16 -6.09
CA THR A 288 12.54 -16.86 -4.90
C THR A 288 13.73 -16.13 -4.30
N GLY A 289 14.47 -15.37 -5.10
CA GLY A 289 15.78 -14.81 -4.74
C GLY A 289 16.96 -15.77 -4.99
N PHE A 290 16.69 -16.98 -5.49
CA PHE A 290 17.70 -17.98 -5.88
C PHE A 290 17.76 -18.19 -7.42
N GLY A 291 16.83 -17.57 -8.15
CA GLY A 291 16.83 -17.53 -9.61
C GLY A 291 17.81 -16.49 -10.20
N PRO A 292 17.81 -16.33 -11.54
CA PRO A 292 18.74 -15.43 -12.24
C PRO A 292 18.40 -13.94 -12.12
N GLY A 293 17.27 -13.59 -11.49
CA GLY A 293 16.80 -12.22 -11.32
C GLY A 293 15.85 -12.08 -10.13
N GLY A 294 15.49 -10.84 -9.80
CA GLY A 294 14.58 -10.49 -8.72
C GLY A 294 13.36 -9.71 -9.22
N ALA A 295 12.67 -9.05 -8.29
CA ALA A 295 11.51 -8.23 -8.61
C ALA A 295 11.90 -7.00 -9.46
N THR A 296 11.07 -6.71 -10.46
CA THR A 296 11.13 -5.45 -11.22
C THR A 296 9.77 -4.76 -11.18
N ALA A 297 9.77 -3.42 -11.24
CA ALA A 297 8.51 -2.66 -11.26
C ALA A 297 7.64 -3.01 -12.48
N ARG A 298 8.26 -3.37 -13.61
CA ARG A 298 7.55 -3.87 -14.80
C ARG A 298 6.81 -5.16 -14.51
N ASP A 299 7.50 -6.15 -13.92
CA ASP A 299 6.88 -7.43 -13.59
C ASP A 299 5.77 -7.27 -12.56
N VAL A 300 5.98 -6.44 -11.53
CA VAL A 300 4.95 -6.17 -10.52
C VAL A 300 3.70 -5.56 -11.15
N ARG A 301 3.83 -4.56 -12.04
CA ARG A 301 2.67 -3.99 -12.77
C ARG A 301 1.96 -5.05 -13.61
N LEU A 302 2.73 -5.92 -14.29
CA LEU A 302 2.17 -6.98 -15.11
C LEU A 302 1.39 -7.99 -14.26
N LEU A 303 1.97 -8.46 -13.15
CA LEU A 303 1.30 -9.37 -12.21
C LEU A 303 0.02 -8.72 -11.66
N ARG A 304 0.10 -7.46 -11.22
CA ARG A 304 -1.06 -6.71 -10.71
C ARG A 304 -2.18 -6.60 -11.74
N ALA A 305 -1.85 -6.32 -13.00
CA ALA A 305 -2.83 -6.26 -14.08
C ALA A 305 -3.41 -7.63 -14.48
N SER A 306 -2.79 -8.73 -14.04
CA SER A 306 -3.13 -10.11 -14.44
C SER A 306 -3.94 -10.89 -13.40
N VAL A 307 -4.19 -10.29 -12.22
CA VAL A 307 -4.99 -10.89 -11.14
C VAL A 307 -6.06 -9.91 -10.67
N SER A 308 -7.17 -10.41 -10.10
CA SER A 308 -8.23 -9.52 -9.57
C SER A 308 -7.78 -8.74 -8.33
N PRO A 309 -8.46 -7.63 -7.97
CA PRO A 309 -8.10 -6.80 -6.80
C PRO A 309 -8.04 -7.56 -5.46
N HIS A 310 -8.64 -8.75 -5.37
CA HIS A 310 -8.65 -9.58 -4.17
C HIS A 310 -7.37 -10.41 -3.98
N VAL A 311 -6.63 -10.67 -5.06
CA VAL A 311 -5.33 -11.36 -5.01
C VAL A 311 -4.23 -10.34 -4.80
N GLY A 312 -3.40 -10.55 -3.79
CA GLY A 312 -2.25 -9.69 -3.49
C GLY A 312 -1.07 -9.95 -4.43
N VAL A 313 -0.15 -8.98 -4.49
CA VAL A 313 1.11 -9.11 -5.25
C VAL A 313 2.28 -8.93 -4.30
N LYS A 314 3.12 -9.96 -4.16
CA LYS A 314 4.34 -9.90 -3.35
C LYS A 314 5.57 -9.71 -4.23
N ALA A 315 6.25 -8.57 -4.07
CA ALA A 315 7.53 -8.30 -4.72
C ALA A 315 8.68 -8.84 -3.84
N SER A 316 9.58 -9.65 -4.40
CA SER A 316 10.70 -10.24 -3.68
C SER A 316 11.90 -10.51 -4.60
N GLY A 317 13.10 -10.51 -4.01
CA GLY A 317 14.36 -10.68 -4.74
C GLY A 317 14.98 -9.33 -5.13
N GLY A 318 16.16 -9.02 -4.58
CA GLY A 318 16.92 -7.81 -4.93
C GLY A 318 16.46 -6.49 -4.29
N ILE A 319 15.40 -6.48 -3.49
CA ILE A 319 14.87 -5.26 -2.84
C ILE A 319 15.71 -4.94 -1.59
N ARG A 320 16.65 -3.99 -1.71
CA ARG A 320 17.63 -3.68 -0.64
C ARG A 320 17.54 -2.25 -0.09
N THR A 321 16.79 -1.36 -0.73
CA THR A 321 16.67 0.05 -0.33
C THR A 321 15.22 0.47 -0.23
N ALA A 322 14.97 1.56 0.50
CA ALA A 322 13.64 2.14 0.65
C ALA A 322 13.03 2.54 -0.71
N GLU A 323 13.82 3.12 -1.62
CA GLU A 323 13.36 3.47 -2.97
C GLU A 323 12.92 2.25 -3.76
N ALA A 324 13.70 1.16 -3.68
CA ALA A 324 13.37 -0.06 -4.39
C ALA A 324 12.06 -0.65 -3.86
N ALA A 325 11.86 -0.68 -2.54
CA ALA A 325 10.62 -1.16 -1.93
C ALA A 325 9.43 -0.28 -2.32
N LEU A 326 9.61 1.03 -2.26
CA LEU A 326 8.63 2.03 -2.69
C LEU A 326 8.20 1.87 -4.14
N ALA A 327 9.15 1.73 -5.05
CA ALA A 327 8.90 1.55 -6.46
C ALA A 327 8.10 0.26 -6.74
N MET A 328 8.28 -0.79 -5.94
CA MET A 328 7.44 -2.00 -6.04
C MET A 328 6.01 -1.74 -5.56
N ILE A 329 5.84 -0.99 -4.47
CA ILE A 329 4.50 -0.65 -3.95
C ILE A 329 3.74 0.21 -4.96
N GLU A 330 4.39 1.24 -5.50
CA GLU A 330 3.83 2.08 -6.56
C GLU A 330 3.47 1.27 -7.81
N ALA A 331 4.27 0.25 -8.14
CA ALA A 331 3.97 -0.67 -9.23
C ALA A 331 2.79 -1.62 -8.95
N GLY A 332 2.26 -1.65 -7.72
CA GLY A 332 1.09 -2.44 -7.33
C GLY A 332 1.37 -3.60 -6.38
N ALA A 333 2.58 -3.70 -5.81
CA ALA A 333 2.86 -4.68 -4.77
C ALA A 333 2.13 -4.33 -3.47
N THR A 334 1.49 -5.34 -2.87
CA THR A 334 0.84 -5.25 -1.56
C THR A 334 1.64 -5.93 -0.45
N ARG A 335 2.76 -6.59 -0.81
CA ARG A 335 3.74 -7.15 0.13
C ARG A 335 5.16 -7.11 -0.43
N ILE A 336 6.15 -6.95 0.43
CA ILE A 336 7.57 -6.91 0.11
C ILE A 336 8.28 -8.05 0.83
N GLY A 337 8.92 -8.98 0.11
CA GLY A 337 9.82 -9.97 0.69
C GLY A 337 11.28 -9.53 0.58
N THR A 338 11.94 -9.34 1.71
CA THR A 338 13.34 -8.88 1.75
C THR A 338 14.05 -9.33 3.01
N SER A 339 15.38 -9.53 2.92
CA SER A 339 16.27 -9.71 4.08
C SER A 339 16.86 -8.39 4.58
N SER A 340 16.57 -7.27 3.90
CA SER A 340 17.07 -5.92 4.20
C SER A 340 16.03 -5.06 4.90
N GLY A 341 15.01 -5.65 5.54
CA GLY A 341 13.88 -4.94 6.13
C GLY A 341 14.30 -3.85 7.11
N VAL A 342 15.20 -4.18 8.05
CA VAL A 342 15.74 -3.22 9.04
C VAL A 342 16.41 -2.03 8.36
N ALA A 343 17.29 -2.28 7.37
CA ALA A 343 17.99 -1.22 6.66
C ALA A 343 17.02 -0.32 5.88
N ILE A 344 16.01 -0.90 5.24
CA ILE A 344 14.97 -0.20 4.50
C ILE A 344 14.17 0.74 5.42
N VAL A 345 13.73 0.24 6.58
CA VAL A 345 12.96 1.06 7.51
C VAL A 345 13.81 2.16 8.15
N ARG A 346 15.05 1.86 8.55
CA ARG A 346 15.98 2.87 9.08
C ARG A 346 16.23 4.01 8.09
N GLN A 347 16.44 3.69 6.81
CA GLN A 347 16.59 4.71 5.76
C GLN A 347 15.41 5.67 5.69
N LEU A 348 14.18 5.21 5.96
CA LEU A 348 13.00 6.07 5.99
C LEU A 348 12.91 6.88 7.28
N LEU A 349 13.17 6.26 8.43
CA LEU A 349 13.17 6.95 9.72
C LEU A 349 14.19 8.09 9.75
N GLU A 350 15.38 7.90 9.17
CA GLU A 350 16.43 8.91 9.07
C GLU A 350 16.10 10.06 8.11
N ARG A 351 15.21 9.84 7.13
CA ARG A 351 14.74 10.90 6.21
C ARG A 351 13.61 11.73 6.76
N SER A 352 12.88 11.18 7.74
CA SER A 352 11.74 11.82 8.38
C SER A 352 12.08 12.56 9.67
N GLY A 353 13.33 12.47 10.15
CA GLY A 353 13.83 13.17 11.34
C GLY A 353 14.72 14.35 10.99
#